data_AF-A0ABD2K8K0-F1
#
_entry.id   AF-A0ABD2K8K0-F1
#
_cell.length_a   1.000
_cell.length_b   1.000
_cell.length_c   1.000
_cell.angle_alpha   90.00
_cell.angle_beta   90.00
_cell.angle_gamma   90.00
#
_symmetry.space_group_name_H-M   'P 1'
#
loop_
_entity.id
_entity.type
_entity.pdbx_description
1 polymer ?
#
loop_
_entity_poly.entity_id
_entity_poly.type
_entity_poly.pdbx_seq_one_letter_code
_entity_poly.pdbx_strand_id
1 'polypeptide(L)'
;MPFLVTVGQLLHIDSRMAFSRALLIVLSASLTLPMETLERSFKDNCKSEKLREIILETIGLYPHQYSYQARHMKQVSENRFGNWWSAVIISERGGYGMSAIYDQHQNTSCEIMLFDTFYWLGRTC
;
A
#
# COMPACT_ATOMS: atom_id res chain seq x y z
N MET A 1 5.63 83.58 -1.83
CA MET A 1 5.28 82.15 -1.77
C MET A 1 6.38 81.43 -0.99
N PRO A 2 6.14 81.01 0.27
CA PRO A 2 7.22 80.57 1.13
C PRO A 2 7.09 79.13 1.69
N PHE A 3 8.23 78.59 2.19
CA PHE A 3 8.51 77.45 3.12
C PHE A 3 8.06 76.02 2.71
N LEU A 4 8.90 74.96 2.66
CA LEU A 4 9.91 74.30 3.53
C LEU A 4 9.34 73.53 4.75
N VAL A 5 9.81 72.27 4.91
CA VAL A 5 9.72 71.31 6.06
C VAL A 5 8.35 70.57 6.18
N THR A 6 8.21 69.23 6.32
CA THR A 6 8.80 68.29 7.30
C THR A 6 8.80 66.82 6.84
N VAL A 7 9.89 66.14 7.19
CA VAL A 7 10.05 64.69 7.41
C VAL A 7 9.17 64.25 8.60
N GLY A 8 8.49 63.10 8.48
CA GLY A 8 7.98 62.33 9.63
C GLY A 8 6.50 61.94 9.61
N GLN A 9 6.24 60.67 9.95
CA GLN A 9 4.93 60.06 10.30
C GLN A 9 4.06 59.72 9.07
N LEU A 10 3.83 58.45 8.70
CA LEU A 10 3.18 57.43 9.55
C LEU A 10 3.66 56.01 9.14
N LEU A 11 4.88 55.67 9.55
CA LEU A 11 5.27 54.27 9.80
C LEU A 11 4.49 53.79 11.03
N HIS A 12 3.31 53.21 10.83
CA HIS A 12 2.67 52.38 11.85
C HIS A 12 1.70 51.38 11.21
N ILE A 13 2.19 50.60 10.25
CA ILE A 13 1.54 49.36 9.84
C ILE A 13 2.09 48.27 10.76
N ASP A 14 1.17 47.72 11.53
CA ASP A 14 1.33 46.80 12.64
C ASP A 14 2.20 45.57 12.28
N SER A 15 3.46 45.57 12.75
CA SER A 15 4.40 44.45 12.58
C SER A 15 3.93 43.13 13.21
N ARG A 16 2.84 43.13 13.99
CA ARG A 16 2.24 41.91 14.56
C ARG A 16 1.36 41.15 13.58
N MET A 17 0.79 41.81 12.56
CA MET A 17 -0.18 41.18 11.64
C MET A 17 0.49 40.50 10.43
N ALA A 18 1.67 40.99 10.02
CA ALA A 18 2.46 40.39 8.94
C ALA A 18 3.07 39.04 9.34
N PHE A 19 3.50 38.90 10.62
CA PHE A 19 4.11 37.68 11.14
C PHE A 19 3.10 36.51 11.17
N SER A 20 1.83 36.80 11.51
CA SER A 20 0.75 35.82 11.54
C SER A 20 0.39 35.27 10.14
N ARG A 21 0.41 36.14 9.11
CA ARG A 21 0.16 35.73 7.72
C ARG A 21 1.32 34.94 7.13
N ALA A 22 2.56 35.32 7.44
CA ALA A 22 3.74 34.56 7.02
C ALA A 22 3.80 33.17 7.66
N LEU A 23 3.45 33.06 8.95
CA LEU A 23 3.38 31.78 9.66
C LEU A 23 2.33 30.84 9.03
N LEU A 24 1.15 31.38 8.67
CA LEU A 24 0.09 30.61 8.02
C LEU A 24 0.46 30.12 6.61
N ILE A 25 1.25 30.87 5.86
CA ILE A 25 1.73 30.46 4.52
C ILE A 25 2.80 29.35 4.63
N VAL A 26 3.65 29.40 5.66
CA VAL A 26 4.64 28.33 5.91
C VAL A 26 3.95 27.06 6.42
N LEU A 27 2.89 27.18 7.23
CA LEU A 27 2.09 26.06 7.71
C LEU A 27 1.22 25.40 6.61
N SER A 28 0.79 26.14 5.59
CA SER A 28 0.03 25.54 4.47
C SER A 28 0.94 24.89 3.42
N ALA A 29 2.16 25.39 3.25
CA ALA A 29 3.14 24.80 2.32
C ALA A 29 3.74 23.46 2.80
N SER A 30 3.68 23.16 4.10
CA SER A 30 4.15 21.87 4.64
C SER A 30 3.13 20.73 4.52
N LEU A 31 1.88 21.00 4.13
CA LEU A 31 0.88 19.95 3.86
C LEU A 31 0.90 19.42 2.42
N THR A 32 1.67 20.02 1.52
CA THR A 32 1.83 19.54 0.14
C THR A 32 3.10 18.71 0.02
N LEU A 33 3.22 17.65 0.83
CA LEU A 33 4.11 16.56 0.43
C LEU A 33 3.46 15.88 -0.77
N PRO A 34 4.13 15.76 -1.93
CA PRO A 34 3.67 14.81 -2.93
C PRO A 34 3.71 13.44 -2.26
N MET A 35 2.52 12.84 -2.08
CA MET A 35 2.42 11.41 -1.91
C MET A 35 3.07 10.81 -3.15
N GLU A 36 4.35 10.46 -3.05
CA GLU A 36 4.95 9.52 -3.98
C GLU A 36 4.16 8.23 -3.79
N THR A 37 3.16 8.04 -4.66
CA THR A 37 2.60 6.73 -4.93
C THR A 37 3.79 5.86 -5.30
N LEU A 38 4.25 5.07 -4.33
CA LEU A 38 5.19 4.00 -4.54
C LEU A 38 4.51 3.06 -5.53
N GLU A 39 4.73 3.26 -6.84
CA GLU A 39 4.52 2.25 -7.86
C GLU A 39 5.56 1.15 -7.63
N ARG A 40 5.39 0.45 -6.51
CA ARG A 40 6.07 -0.81 -6.27
C ARG A 40 5.56 -1.71 -7.39
N SER A 41 6.45 -2.06 -8.33
CA SER A 41 6.17 -2.91 -9.47
C SER A 41 5.32 -4.11 -9.04
N PHE A 42 4.01 -3.97 -9.20
CA PHE A 42 3.02 -4.93 -8.75
C PHE A 42 2.75 -5.79 -9.97
N LYS A 43 3.47 -6.90 -10.08
CA LYS A 43 3.23 -7.86 -11.14
C LYS A 43 2.26 -8.91 -10.61
N ASP A 44 1.00 -8.78 -10.99
CA ASP A 44 -0.03 -9.78 -10.72
C ASP A 44 -0.51 -10.46 -12.02
N ASN A 45 -0.73 -11.77 -11.92
CA ASN A 45 -1.36 -12.60 -12.94
C ASN A 45 -2.50 -13.35 -12.26
N CYS A 46 -3.60 -12.64 -12.04
CA CYS A 46 -4.76 -13.16 -11.35
C CYS A 46 -5.96 -13.24 -12.28
N LYS A 47 -6.42 -14.48 -12.52
CA LYS A 47 -7.65 -14.72 -13.31
C LYS A 47 -8.92 -14.29 -12.57
N SER A 48 -8.82 -14.01 -11.27
CA SER A 48 -9.94 -13.59 -10.42
C SER A 48 -9.52 -12.56 -9.38
N GLU A 49 -10.25 -11.45 -9.33
CA GLU A 49 -10.17 -10.40 -8.31
C GLU A 49 -10.32 -10.96 -6.89
N LYS A 50 -11.18 -11.96 -6.72
CA LYS A 50 -11.43 -12.56 -5.41
C LYS A 50 -10.26 -13.36 -4.87
N LEU A 51 -9.44 -13.94 -5.73
CA LEU A 51 -8.21 -14.61 -5.29
C LEU A 51 -7.13 -13.59 -4.92
N ARG A 52 -7.05 -12.47 -5.65
CA ARG A 52 -6.16 -11.36 -5.30
C ARG A 52 -6.52 -10.77 -3.93
N GLU A 53 -7.81 -10.55 -3.69
CA GLU A 53 -8.33 -10.08 -2.40
C GLU A 53 -7.89 -11.01 -1.25
N ILE A 54 -8.03 -12.34 -1.42
CA ILE A 54 -7.61 -13.32 -0.41
C ILE A 54 -6.11 -13.22 -0.12
N ILE A 55 -5.25 -13.11 -1.15
CA ILE A 55 -3.80 -12.98 -0.96
C ILE A 55 -3.48 -11.71 -0.17
N LEU A 56 -4.03 -10.57 -0.59
CA LEU A 56 -3.74 -9.27 0.04
C LEU A 56 -4.27 -9.18 1.48
N GLU A 57 -5.48 -9.68 1.73
CA GLU A 57 -6.07 -9.76 3.07
C GLU A 57 -5.19 -10.64 3.99
N THR A 58 -4.76 -11.80 3.49
CA THR A 58 -3.94 -12.73 4.27
C THR A 58 -2.59 -12.14 4.66
N ILE A 59 -1.94 -11.41 3.75
CA ILE A 59 -0.66 -10.73 4.02
C ILE A 59 -0.82 -9.73 5.17
N GLY A 60 -1.95 -9.00 5.20
CA GLY A 60 -2.27 -8.07 6.28
C GLY A 60 -2.58 -8.75 7.62
N LEU A 61 -3.21 -9.93 7.60
CA LEU A 61 -3.59 -10.68 8.80
C LEU A 61 -2.40 -11.39 9.49
N TYR A 62 -1.46 -11.94 8.71
CA TYR A 62 -0.38 -12.77 9.23
C TYR A 62 1.00 -12.28 8.74
N PRO A 63 1.45 -11.07 9.11
CA PRO A 63 2.70 -10.52 8.61
C PRO A 63 3.89 -11.42 8.94
N HIS A 64 4.74 -11.69 7.93
CA HIS A 64 5.94 -12.53 8.03
C HIS A 64 5.73 -14.00 8.44
N GLN A 65 4.48 -14.46 8.54
CA GLN A 65 4.14 -15.82 8.97
C GLN A 65 3.67 -16.67 7.80
N TYR A 66 4.57 -16.98 6.86
CA TYR A 66 4.23 -17.61 5.57
C TYR A 66 3.46 -18.94 5.69
N SER A 67 3.75 -19.77 6.68
CA SER A 67 3.01 -21.02 6.91
C SER A 67 1.55 -20.78 7.30
N TYR A 68 1.29 -19.76 8.12
CA TYR A 68 -0.07 -19.37 8.50
C TYR A 68 -0.80 -18.71 7.33
N GLN A 69 -0.09 -17.87 6.56
CA GLN A 69 -0.63 -17.27 5.35
C GLN A 69 -1.08 -18.35 4.36
N ALA A 70 -0.21 -19.30 4.00
CA ALA A 70 -0.53 -20.36 3.05
C ALA A 70 -1.71 -21.24 3.52
N ARG A 71 -1.75 -21.58 4.82
CA ARG A 71 -2.87 -22.32 5.42
C ARG A 71 -4.18 -21.54 5.32
N HIS A 72 -4.16 -20.25 5.66
CA HIS A 72 -5.34 -19.40 5.64
C HIS A 72 -5.87 -19.22 4.21
N MET A 73 -4.99 -18.93 3.24
CA MET A 73 -5.33 -18.83 1.82
C MET A 73 -6.04 -20.08 1.30
N LYS A 74 -5.52 -21.27 1.64
CA LYS A 74 -6.16 -22.53 1.29
C LYS A 74 -7.55 -22.63 1.94
N GLN A 75 -7.65 -22.48 3.25
CA GLN A 75 -8.91 -22.64 4.00
C GLN A 75 -10.00 -21.69 3.50
N VAL A 76 -9.68 -20.42 3.27
CA VAL A 76 -10.64 -19.44 2.76
C VAL A 76 -11.10 -19.80 1.35
N SER A 77 -10.18 -20.25 0.50
CA SER A 77 -10.52 -20.67 -0.87
C SER A 77 -11.38 -21.92 -0.88
N GLU A 78 -11.09 -22.90 -0.03
CA GLU A 78 -11.90 -24.11 0.14
C GLU A 78 -13.31 -23.77 0.65
N ASN A 79 -13.42 -22.86 1.62
CA ASN A 79 -14.69 -22.43 2.17
C ASN A 79 -15.54 -21.63 1.16
N ARG A 80 -14.91 -20.80 0.32
CA ARG A 80 -15.61 -19.92 -0.63
C ARG A 80 -15.91 -20.57 -1.97
N PHE A 81 -15.04 -21.47 -2.45
CA PHE A 81 -15.06 -21.97 -3.82
C PHE A 81 -15.07 -23.50 -3.92
N GLY A 82 -15.22 -24.20 -2.80
CA GLY A 82 -15.18 -25.66 -2.72
C GLY A 82 -13.76 -26.21 -2.64
N ASN A 83 -13.62 -27.52 -2.43
CA ASN A 83 -12.34 -28.17 -2.09
C ASN A 83 -11.25 -28.03 -3.17
N TRP A 84 -10.06 -28.56 -2.88
CA TRP A 84 -8.93 -28.70 -3.82
C TRP A 84 -8.25 -27.38 -4.20
N TRP A 85 -7.79 -26.68 -3.17
CA TRP A 85 -6.97 -25.49 -3.32
C TRP A 85 -5.57 -25.66 -2.74
N SER A 86 -4.64 -24.98 -3.40
CA SER A 86 -3.25 -24.96 -3.03
C SER A 86 -2.71 -23.54 -2.98
N ALA A 87 -1.89 -23.26 -1.97
CA ALA A 87 -1.22 -21.98 -1.77
C ALA A 87 0.28 -22.21 -1.60
N VAL A 88 1.08 -21.40 -2.30
CA VAL A 88 2.54 -21.43 -2.27
C VAL A 88 3.06 -20.02 -2.09
N ILE A 89 3.98 -19.84 -1.16
CA ILE A 89 4.64 -18.57 -0.88
C ILE A 89 6.15 -18.82 -0.87
N ILE A 90 6.88 -18.05 -1.66
CA ILE A 90 8.34 -18.16 -1.79
C ILE A 90 8.91 -16.76 -1.59
N SER A 91 9.67 -16.57 -0.51
CA SER A 91 10.42 -15.34 -0.27
C SER A 91 11.89 -15.56 -0.56
N GLU A 92 12.53 -14.64 -1.28
CA GLU A 92 13.99 -14.64 -1.47
C GLU A 92 14.76 -14.56 -0.15
N ARG A 93 14.11 -14.10 0.93
CA ARG A 93 14.69 -13.99 2.28
C ARG A 93 14.65 -15.30 3.09
N GLY A 94 14.35 -16.43 2.46
CA GLY A 94 14.47 -17.76 3.07
C GLY A 94 13.21 -18.27 3.76
N GLY A 95 12.05 -17.66 3.52
CA GLY A 95 10.76 -18.15 4.00
C GLY A 95 9.96 -18.85 2.91
N TYR A 96 9.50 -20.08 3.15
CA TYR A 96 8.56 -20.75 2.25
C TYR A 96 7.35 -21.29 3.04
N GLY A 97 6.16 -21.15 2.46
CA GLY A 97 4.91 -21.68 3.00
C GLY A 97 4.17 -22.42 1.90
N MET A 98 3.81 -23.68 2.14
CA MET A 98 3.08 -24.50 1.17
C MET A 98 1.89 -25.19 1.84
N SER A 99 0.73 -25.09 1.21
CA SER A 99 -0.43 -25.91 1.51
C SER A 99 -0.99 -26.40 0.20
N ALA A 100 -0.76 -27.66 -0.17
CA ALA A 100 -1.11 -28.16 -1.50
C ALA A 100 -1.93 -29.45 -1.48
N ILE A 101 -2.69 -29.65 -2.55
CA ILE A 101 -3.27 -30.92 -3.00
C ILE A 101 -2.68 -31.14 -4.41
N TYR A 102 -2.34 -32.38 -4.79
CA TYR A 102 -1.68 -32.65 -6.07
C TYR A 102 -2.65 -33.31 -7.04
N ASP A 103 -3.13 -32.56 -8.04
CA ASP A 103 -3.92 -33.11 -9.14
C ASP A 103 -3.83 -32.20 -10.40
N GLN A 104 -4.10 -32.74 -11.60
CA GLN A 104 -3.61 -32.22 -12.89
C GLN A 104 -4.47 -31.14 -13.60
N HIS A 105 -5.58 -30.66 -13.04
CA HIS A 105 -6.48 -29.70 -13.72
C HIS A 105 -6.38 -28.24 -13.18
N GLN A 106 -6.17 -27.29 -14.11
CA GLN A 106 -5.60 -25.94 -13.85
C GLN A 106 -6.48 -24.74 -14.26
N ASN A 107 -7.77 -24.70 -13.94
CA ASN A 107 -8.62 -23.66 -14.53
C ASN A 107 -8.65 -22.31 -13.78
N THR A 108 -8.17 -22.21 -12.54
CA THR A 108 -8.14 -20.93 -11.82
C THR A 108 -6.94 -20.81 -10.89
N SER A 109 -6.10 -19.80 -11.14
CA SER A 109 -4.96 -19.43 -10.30
C SER A 109 -4.79 -17.91 -10.21
N CYS A 110 -4.03 -17.47 -9.21
CA CYS A 110 -3.63 -16.09 -9.00
C CYS A 110 -2.19 -16.07 -8.50
N GLU A 111 -1.38 -15.26 -9.16
CA GLU A 111 0.05 -15.12 -8.90
C GLU A 111 0.33 -13.64 -8.62
N ILE A 112 1.01 -13.34 -7.52
CA ILE A 112 1.31 -11.97 -7.13
C ILE A 112 2.75 -11.90 -6.65
N MET A 113 3.50 -10.92 -7.16
CA MET A 113 4.83 -10.60 -6.67
C MET A 113 4.78 -9.34 -5.81
N LEU A 114 5.17 -9.49 -4.55
CA LEU A 114 5.12 -8.44 -3.53
C LEU A 114 6.38 -8.46 -2.68
N PHE A 115 7.15 -7.37 -2.70
CA PHE A 115 8.34 -7.20 -1.84
C PHE A 115 9.31 -8.40 -1.92
N ASP A 116 9.68 -8.81 -3.13
CA ASP A 116 10.58 -9.96 -3.37
C ASP A 116 10.03 -11.30 -2.81
N THR A 117 8.70 -11.35 -2.66
CA THR A 117 7.96 -12.54 -2.23
C THR A 117 6.94 -12.88 -3.30
N PHE A 118 7.02 -14.10 -3.78
CA PHE A 118 6.10 -14.67 -4.76
C PHE A 118 4.97 -15.38 -4.02
N TYR A 119 3.73 -15.05 -4.38
CA TYR A 119 2.51 -15.65 -3.87
C TYR A 119 1.80 -16.35 -5.02
N TRP A 120 1.38 -17.58 -4.80
CA TRP A 120 0.58 -18.36 -5.73
C TRP A 120 -0.57 -19.02 -5.00
N LEU A 121 -1.77 -18.90 -5.57
CA LEU A 121 -2.99 -19.54 -5.10
C LEU A 121 -3.70 -20.15 -6.30
N GLY A 122 -3.96 -21.45 -6.28
CA GLY A 122 -4.55 -22.12 -7.41
C GLY A 122 -5.35 -23.35 -7.05
N ARG A 123 -6.28 -23.69 -7.95
CA ARG A 123 -6.97 -24.98 -7.96
C ARG A 123 -5.98 -26.09 -8.31
N THR A 124 -6.12 -27.20 -7.59
CA THR A 124 -5.34 -28.41 -7.81
C THR A 124 -6.30 -29.59 -7.73
N CYS A 125 -7.11 -29.73 -8.78
CA CYS A 125 -8.18 -30.69 -8.92
C CYS A 125 -7.88 -31.74 -9.98
#